data_AF-A0A812QWI1-F1
#
_entry.id   AF-A0A812QWI1-F1
#
_cell.length_a   1.000
_cell.length_b   1.000
_cell.length_c   1.000
_cell.angle_alpha   90.00
_cell.angle_beta   90.00
_cell.angle_gamma   90.00
#
_symmetry.space_group_name_H-M   'P 1'
#
loop_
_entity.id
_entity.type
_entity.pdbx_description
1 polymer ?
#
loop_
_entity_poly.entity_id
_entity_poly.type
_entity_poly.pdbx_seq_one_letter_code
_entity_poly.pdbx_strand_id
1 'polypeptide(L)'
;MQGGGGERERQERESGGERERQEREGGMGTSAIKQLPPLLTMLVVGFALGNLPFLGEHVGQKVDANWSAAIRQSALVLILLRAGMALDMNALQRLRFVVPRLAAAPCLAEAATAAALASALLDFPVLWAAMLGFVVAAISPAVVVPSLLSLQEQGYGVSTGIPSLVVASAPLDDVLSIAGFGICLGLSLTEEAPIMSALRAPLEIVLGLSSGMFGAALLVVLMPASKDKAPAGGPGREERLLSLLGLALTSAFGLGQAGFSGAAALAVLALGAGVARGWEEEAKPVAAVVTELWTRLAQPLLFSLVGASVDVRTLESNILGSGLAILLGGGAVRFAAAAAATSGRNLRCEEKLFTAIAWMPKAALLQ
;
A
#
# COMPACT_ATOMS: atom_id res chain seq x y z
N MET A 1 -46.33 52.00 -2.31
CA MET A 1 -45.28 50.95 -2.39
C MET A 1 -44.48 50.91 -1.10
N GLN A 2 -45.05 50.34 -0.03
CA GLN A 2 -44.34 49.97 1.20
C GLN A 2 -45.08 48.74 1.72
N GLY A 3 -44.47 47.56 1.62
CA GLY A 3 -45.15 46.30 1.96
C GLY A 3 -44.30 45.04 1.74
N GLY A 4 -43.21 45.11 0.97
CA GLY A 4 -42.40 43.93 0.65
C GLY A 4 -41.19 43.66 1.57
N GLY A 5 -40.92 44.51 2.56
CA GLY A 5 -39.73 44.38 3.42
C GLY A 5 -39.89 43.40 4.58
N GLY A 6 -41.04 43.42 5.25
CA GLY A 6 -41.26 42.62 6.47
C GLY A 6 -41.47 41.12 6.24
N GLU A 7 -41.94 40.71 5.06
CA GLU A 7 -42.11 39.29 4.71
C GLU A 7 -40.79 38.61 4.36
N ARG A 8 -39.83 39.35 3.77
CA ARG A 8 -38.49 38.83 3.47
C ARG A 8 -37.67 38.60 4.74
N GLU A 9 -37.73 39.51 5.71
CA GLU A 9 -37.03 39.33 6.99
C GLU A 9 -37.61 38.20 7.86
N ARG A 10 -38.92 37.91 7.74
CA ARG A 10 -39.53 36.75 8.41
C ARG A 10 -39.11 35.42 7.76
N GLN A 11 -39.08 35.36 6.43
CA GLN A 11 -38.62 34.16 5.70
C GLN A 11 -37.13 33.88 5.94
N GLU A 12 -36.28 34.90 6.08
CA GLU A 12 -34.86 34.70 6.38
C GLU A 12 -34.63 34.19 7.81
N ARG A 13 -35.44 34.63 8.79
CA ARG A 13 -35.35 34.15 10.18
C ARG A 13 -35.87 32.72 10.35
N GLU A 14 -36.91 32.33 9.62
CA GLU A 14 -37.41 30.94 9.63
C GLU A 14 -36.45 29.99 8.91
N SER A 15 -35.87 30.41 7.77
CA SER A 15 -34.83 29.66 7.04
C SER A 15 -33.54 29.48 7.85
N GLY A 16 -33.15 30.50 8.64
CA GLY A 16 -32.01 30.40 9.55
C GLY A 16 -32.26 29.42 10.71
N GLY A 17 -33.46 29.45 11.30
CA GLY A 17 -33.83 28.57 12.41
C GLY A 17 -33.98 27.09 12.02
N GLU A 18 -34.43 26.81 10.80
CA GLU A 18 -34.50 25.44 10.27
C GLU A 18 -33.11 24.88 9.92
N ARG A 19 -32.19 25.72 9.42
CA ARG A 19 -30.78 25.33 9.21
C ARG A 19 -30.05 25.01 10.51
N GLU A 20 -30.26 25.81 11.56
CA GLU A 20 -29.67 25.55 12.88
C GLU A 20 -30.25 24.29 13.56
N ARG A 21 -31.53 23.95 13.31
CA ARG A 21 -32.12 22.68 13.78
C ARG A 21 -31.60 21.47 12.99
N GLN A 22 -31.44 21.58 11.67
CA GLN A 22 -30.84 20.50 10.86
C GLN A 22 -29.36 20.25 11.19
N GLU A 23 -28.59 21.29 11.51
CA GLU A 23 -27.20 21.12 11.96
C GLU A 23 -27.10 20.49 13.35
N ARG A 24 -28.06 20.76 14.25
CA ARG A 24 -28.09 20.15 15.59
C ARG A 24 -28.56 18.69 15.58
N GLU A 25 -29.50 18.31 14.71
CA GLU A 25 -29.96 16.92 14.59
C GLU A 25 -28.97 16.05 13.77
N GLY A 26 -28.27 16.62 12.79
CA GLY A 26 -27.17 15.94 12.08
C GLY A 26 -25.88 15.78 12.89
N GLY A 27 -25.74 16.50 14.01
CA GLY A 27 -24.52 16.57 14.82
C GLY A 27 -24.34 15.47 15.88
N MET A 28 -25.41 14.74 16.25
CA MET A 28 -25.34 13.83 17.42
C MET A 28 -24.83 12.41 17.08
N GLY A 29 -24.91 11.99 15.81
CA GLY A 29 -24.34 10.72 15.32
C GLY A 29 -23.03 10.85 14.53
N THR A 30 -22.72 12.04 14.02
CA THR A 30 -21.58 12.28 13.11
C THR A 30 -20.27 12.65 13.83
N SER A 31 -20.33 13.02 15.12
CA SER A 31 -19.15 13.46 15.87
C SER A 31 -18.12 12.35 16.13
N ALA A 32 -18.56 11.11 16.35
CA ALA A 32 -17.65 9.97 16.57
C ALA A 32 -16.96 9.50 15.28
N ILE A 33 -17.67 9.52 14.15
CA ILE A 33 -17.13 9.14 12.84
C ILE A 33 -16.10 10.16 12.33
N LYS A 34 -16.27 11.45 12.69
CA LYS A 34 -15.36 12.53 12.30
C LYS A 34 -13.96 12.46 12.95
N GLN A 35 -13.81 11.67 14.02
CA GLN A 35 -12.55 11.56 14.78
C GLN A 35 -11.67 10.38 14.35
N LEU A 36 -12.19 9.46 13.51
CA LEU A 36 -11.43 8.31 13.06
C LEU A 36 -10.52 8.68 11.88
N PRO A 37 -9.30 8.12 11.80
CA PRO A 37 -8.44 8.28 10.64
C PRO A 37 -9.17 7.90 9.34
N PRO A 38 -9.06 8.68 8.25
CA PRO A 38 -9.85 8.45 7.03
C PRO A 38 -9.77 7.02 6.48
N LEU A 39 -8.60 6.38 6.59
CA LEU A 39 -8.37 4.99 6.18
C LEU A 39 -9.29 4.00 6.93
N LEU A 40 -9.44 4.19 8.24
CA LEU A 40 -10.26 3.33 9.09
C LEU A 40 -11.73 3.49 8.74
N THR A 41 -12.18 4.73 8.49
CA THR A 41 -13.56 5.01 8.09
C THR A 41 -13.93 4.30 6.78
N MET A 42 -13.05 4.36 5.77
CA MET A 42 -13.28 3.68 4.49
C MET A 42 -13.36 2.16 4.66
N LEU A 43 -12.51 1.58 5.51
CA LEU A 43 -12.51 0.15 5.84
C LEU A 43 -13.79 -0.27 6.56
N VAL A 44 -14.22 0.48 7.58
CA VAL A 44 -15.44 0.20 8.35
C VAL A 44 -16.67 0.26 7.46
N VAL A 45 -16.75 1.21 6.53
CA VAL A 45 -17.84 1.28 5.54
C VAL A 45 -17.86 0.04 4.65
N GLY A 46 -16.70 -0.41 4.17
CA GLY A 46 -16.57 -1.66 3.43
C GLY A 46 -17.06 -2.89 4.23
N PHE A 47 -16.58 -3.01 5.47
CA PHE A 47 -16.96 -4.08 6.38
C PHE A 47 -18.48 -4.11 6.63
N ALA A 48 -19.09 -2.95 6.84
CA ALA A 48 -20.52 -2.80 7.01
C ALA A 48 -21.29 -3.25 5.76
N LEU A 49 -20.82 -2.89 4.55
CA LEU A 49 -21.42 -3.32 3.28
C LEU A 49 -21.38 -4.84 3.08
N GLY A 50 -20.33 -5.52 3.56
CA GLY A 50 -20.22 -6.98 3.47
C GLY A 50 -21.05 -7.74 4.50
N ASN A 51 -21.13 -7.24 5.74
CA ASN A 51 -21.65 -8.00 6.88
C ASN A 51 -23.07 -7.61 7.35
N LEU A 52 -23.60 -6.45 6.96
CA LEU A 52 -24.97 -6.06 7.33
C LEU A 52 -26.00 -6.86 6.50
N PRO A 53 -27.03 -7.47 7.11
CA PRO A 53 -27.94 -8.39 6.43
C PRO A 53 -28.65 -7.79 5.21
N PHE A 54 -29.05 -6.51 5.26
CA PHE A 54 -29.72 -5.86 4.13
C PHE A 54 -28.75 -5.46 2.99
N LEU A 55 -27.53 -5.03 3.34
CA LEU A 55 -26.53 -4.51 2.39
C LEU A 55 -25.64 -5.60 1.79
N GLY A 56 -25.29 -6.61 2.59
CA GLY A 56 -24.47 -7.75 2.17
C GLY A 56 -25.16 -8.60 1.12
N GLU A 57 -26.47 -8.84 1.25
CA GLU A 57 -27.25 -9.65 0.31
C GLU A 57 -27.49 -8.94 -1.05
N HIS A 58 -27.53 -7.60 -1.04
CA HIS A 58 -27.81 -6.80 -2.24
C HIS A 58 -26.56 -6.26 -2.95
N VAL A 59 -25.49 -6.00 -2.21
CA VAL A 59 -24.28 -5.32 -2.73
C VAL A 59 -23.03 -6.14 -2.42
N GLY A 60 -22.75 -6.44 -1.14
CA GLY A 60 -21.48 -7.04 -0.70
C GLY A 60 -21.15 -8.39 -1.35
N GLN A 61 -22.11 -9.32 -1.39
CA GLN A 61 -21.93 -10.67 -1.94
C GLN A 61 -22.03 -10.73 -3.48
N LYS A 62 -22.45 -9.63 -4.13
CA LYS A 62 -22.60 -9.55 -5.59
C LYS A 62 -21.41 -8.90 -6.29
N VAL A 63 -20.44 -8.36 -5.53
CA VAL A 63 -19.20 -7.87 -6.13
C VAL A 63 -18.39 -9.06 -6.62
N ASP A 64 -18.23 -9.16 -7.93
CA ASP A 64 -17.43 -10.21 -8.55
C ASP A 64 -15.99 -10.18 -8.04
N ALA A 65 -15.48 -11.36 -7.67
CA ALA A 65 -14.16 -11.50 -7.06
C ALA A 65 -13.03 -11.06 -8.00
N ASN A 66 -13.18 -11.26 -9.31
CA ASN A 66 -12.18 -10.86 -10.30
C ASN A 66 -12.14 -9.34 -10.45
N TRP A 67 -13.30 -8.68 -10.47
CA TRP A 67 -13.37 -7.21 -10.47
C TRP A 67 -12.77 -6.62 -9.19
N SER A 68 -13.07 -7.21 -8.03
CA SER A 68 -12.46 -6.78 -6.76
C SER A 68 -10.93 -6.91 -6.79
N ALA A 69 -10.41 -8.06 -7.22
CA ALA A 69 -8.97 -8.28 -7.36
C ALA A 69 -8.32 -7.28 -8.34
N ALA A 70 -8.93 -7.06 -9.51
CA ALA A 70 -8.43 -6.12 -10.51
C ALA A 70 -8.41 -4.66 -10.00
N ILE A 71 -9.45 -4.22 -9.27
CA ILE A 71 -9.49 -2.88 -8.68
C ILE A 71 -8.43 -2.73 -7.60
N ARG A 72 -8.27 -3.75 -6.72
CA ARG A 72 -7.25 -3.73 -5.67
C ARG A 72 -5.83 -3.67 -6.24
N GLN A 73 -5.56 -4.47 -7.27
CA GLN A 73 -4.28 -4.44 -7.98
C GLN A 73 -4.05 -3.08 -8.66
N SER A 74 -5.06 -2.50 -9.31
CA SER A 74 -4.94 -1.17 -9.93
C SER A 74 -4.68 -0.07 -8.91
N ALA A 75 -5.30 -0.16 -7.73
CA ALA A 75 -5.02 0.76 -6.62
C ALA A 75 -3.59 0.60 -6.10
N LEU A 76 -3.11 -0.64 -5.94
CA LEU A 76 -1.72 -0.93 -5.56
C LEU A 76 -0.72 -0.31 -6.56
N VAL A 77 -1.00 -0.42 -7.87
CA VAL A 77 -0.21 0.23 -8.91
C VAL A 77 -0.15 1.75 -8.70
N LEU A 78 -1.30 2.40 -8.44
CA LEU A 78 -1.34 3.85 -8.25
C LEU A 78 -0.54 4.32 -7.02
N ILE A 79 -0.63 3.63 -5.89
CA ILE A 79 0.15 4.01 -4.70
C ILE A 79 1.64 3.73 -4.86
N LEU A 80 2.03 2.62 -5.50
CA LEU A 80 3.43 2.31 -5.76
C LEU A 80 4.04 3.27 -6.79
N LEU A 81 3.26 3.66 -7.79
CA LEU A 81 3.68 4.67 -8.76
C LEU A 81 3.89 6.02 -8.09
N ARG A 82 2.93 6.45 -7.25
CA ARG A 82 3.05 7.66 -6.42
C ARG A 82 4.29 7.61 -5.53
N ALA A 83 4.49 6.49 -4.83
CA ALA A 83 5.68 6.24 -4.00
C ALA A 83 6.96 6.40 -4.80
N GLY A 84 7.06 5.73 -5.95
CA GLY A 84 8.23 5.75 -6.81
C GLY A 84 8.61 7.17 -7.21
N MET A 85 7.61 7.97 -7.62
CA MET A 85 7.81 9.36 -8.01
C MET A 85 8.25 10.28 -6.85
N ALA A 86 7.96 9.90 -5.61
CA ALA A 86 8.29 10.68 -4.41
C ALA A 86 9.58 10.25 -3.71
N LEU A 87 10.27 9.22 -4.20
CA LEU A 87 11.49 8.69 -3.57
C LEU A 87 12.69 9.62 -3.71
N ASP A 88 13.37 9.91 -2.59
CA ASP A 88 14.71 10.51 -2.59
C ASP A 88 15.78 9.43 -2.79
N MET A 89 15.99 9.14 -4.05
CA MET A 89 17.17 9.69 -4.67
C MET A 89 18.54 9.31 -4.08
N ASN A 90 19.09 10.34 -3.49
CA ASN A 90 20.37 10.43 -2.82
C ASN A 90 20.28 9.80 -1.42
N ALA A 91 19.14 9.93 -0.75
CA ALA A 91 18.90 9.26 0.52
C ALA A 91 18.97 7.72 0.39
N LEU A 92 18.37 7.15 -0.66
CA LEU A 92 18.45 5.70 -0.91
C LEU A 92 19.88 5.22 -1.15
N GLN A 93 20.70 5.99 -1.88
CA GLN A 93 22.11 5.65 -2.08
C GLN A 93 22.90 5.65 -0.75
N ARG A 94 22.65 6.64 0.11
CA ARG A 94 23.22 6.69 1.47
C ARG A 94 22.80 5.49 2.31
N LEU A 95 21.54 5.03 2.17
CA LEU A 95 20.94 3.96 2.96
C LEU A 95 20.90 2.59 2.24
N ARG A 96 21.64 2.40 1.15
CA ARG A 96 21.56 1.22 0.27
C ARG A 96 21.75 -0.16 0.93
N PHE A 97 22.41 -0.22 2.09
CA PHE A 97 22.57 -1.47 2.85
C PHE A 97 21.50 -1.65 3.94
N VAL A 98 20.83 -0.57 4.32
CA VAL A 98 19.73 -0.60 5.29
C VAL A 98 18.45 -1.04 4.61
N VAL A 99 18.21 -0.63 3.35
CA VAL A 99 17.04 -1.02 2.55
C VAL A 99 16.81 -2.54 2.53
N PRO A 100 17.73 -3.38 2.03
CA PRO A 100 17.52 -4.83 1.99
C PRO A 100 17.50 -5.47 3.39
N ARG A 101 18.23 -4.89 4.35
CA ARG A 101 18.25 -5.40 5.73
C ARG A 101 16.92 -5.15 6.44
N LEU A 102 16.31 -4.00 6.22
CA LEU A 102 14.99 -3.64 6.75
C LEU A 102 13.88 -4.44 6.07
N ALA A 103 14.02 -4.74 4.77
CA ALA A 103 13.10 -5.65 4.07
C ALA A 103 13.19 -7.09 4.59
N ALA A 104 14.41 -7.63 4.74
CA ALA A 104 14.57 -9.06 5.03
C ALA A 104 14.50 -9.43 6.51
N ALA A 105 15.22 -8.71 7.39
CA ALA A 105 15.40 -9.16 8.76
C ALA A 105 14.08 -9.17 9.58
N PRO A 106 13.24 -8.14 9.55
CA PRO A 106 11.95 -8.14 10.24
C PRO A 106 10.97 -9.15 9.65
N CYS A 107 10.89 -9.25 8.32
CA CYS A 107 10.03 -10.21 7.63
C CYS A 107 10.38 -11.65 8.03
N LEU A 108 11.65 -12.06 7.90
CA LEU A 108 12.06 -13.44 8.21
C LEU A 108 11.91 -13.77 9.70
N ALA A 109 12.25 -12.82 10.59
CA ALA A 109 12.10 -13.03 12.02
C ALA A 109 10.63 -13.17 12.43
N GLU A 110 9.76 -12.34 11.85
CA GLU A 110 8.31 -12.44 12.07
C GLU A 110 7.73 -13.72 11.48
N ALA A 111 8.07 -14.06 10.23
CA ALA A 111 7.58 -15.26 9.56
C ALA A 111 7.97 -16.51 10.35
N ALA A 112 9.22 -16.60 10.81
CA ALA A 112 9.69 -17.71 11.64
C ALA A 112 8.95 -17.78 12.99
N THR A 113 8.73 -16.64 13.64
CA THR A 113 8.00 -16.58 14.92
C THR A 113 6.54 -16.96 14.74
N ALA A 114 5.87 -16.42 13.72
CA ALA A 114 4.49 -16.71 13.40
C ALA A 114 4.31 -18.19 13.02
N ALA A 115 5.26 -18.77 12.27
CA ALA A 115 5.27 -20.19 11.95
C ALA A 115 5.45 -21.07 13.20
N ALA A 116 6.38 -20.72 14.09
CA ALA A 116 6.58 -21.45 15.34
C ALA A 116 5.32 -21.42 16.23
N LEU A 117 4.69 -20.25 16.36
CA LEU A 117 3.45 -20.09 17.12
C LEU A 117 2.27 -20.81 16.45
N ALA A 118 2.16 -20.77 15.12
CA ALA A 118 1.11 -21.48 14.39
C ALA A 118 1.25 -23.00 14.54
N SER A 119 2.47 -23.53 14.45
CA SER A 119 2.71 -24.96 14.65
C SER A 119 2.40 -25.38 16.10
N ALA A 120 2.73 -24.54 17.09
CA ALA A 120 2.50 -24.85 18.50
C ALA A 120 1.04 -24.66 18.98
N LEU A 121 0.30 -23.69 18.44
CA LEU A 121 -1.04 -23.31 18.90
C LEU A 121 -2.18 -23.88 18.05
N LEU A 122 -1.91 -24.22 16.79
CA LEU A 122 -2.90 -24.70 15.83
C LEU A 122 -2.57 -26.12 15.32
N ASP A 123 -1.52 -26.75 15.84
CA ASP A 123 -1.03 -28.07 15.41
C ASP A 123 -0.77 -28.17 13.89
N PHE A 124 -0.40 -27.05 13.26
CA PHE A 124 -0.12 -27.02 11.83
C PHE A 124 1.19 -27.75 11.50
N PRO A 125 1.23 -28.52 10.40
CA PRO A 125 2.49 -29.03 9.87
C PRO A 125 3.43 -27.88 9.53
N VAL A 126 4.73 -28.10 9.71
CA VAL A 126 5.76 -27.04 9.62
C VAL A 126 5.68 -26.23 8.32
N LEU A 127 5.44 -26.87 7.18
CA LEU A 127 5.32 -26.19 5.88
C LEU A 127 4.08 -25.28 5.81
N TRP A 128 2.93 -25.74 6.30
CA TRP A 128 1.70 -24.94 6.37
C TRP A 128 1.82 -23.78 7.36
N ALA A 129 2.48 -24.02 8.49
CA ALA A 129 2.79 -22.99 9.47
C ALA A 129 3.75 -21.93 8.89
N ALA A 130 4.76 -22.35 8.12
CA ALA A 130 5.67 -21.44 7.43
C ALA A 130 4.96 -20.60 6.35
N MET A 131 4.06 -21.21 5.57
CA MET A 131 3.20 -20.48 4.63
C MET A 131 2.38 -19.41 5.34
N LEU A 132 1.72 -19.75 6.45
CA LEU A 132 0.98 -18.77 7.26
C LEU A 132 1.92 -17.67 7.80
N GLY A 133 3.12 -18.03 8.24
CA GLY A 133 4.13 -17.08 8.72
C GLY A 133 4.48 -16.03 7.67
N PHE A 134 4.73 -16.44 6.41
CA PHE A 134 5.02 -15.51 5.32
C PHE A 134 3.82 -14.65 4.93
N VAL A 135 2.59 -15.18 5.00
CA VAL A 135 1.37 -14.39 4.79
C VAL A 135 1.20 -13.32 5.87
N VAL A 136 1.52 -13.65 7.12
CA VAL A 136 1.41 -12.72 8.27
C VAL A 136 2.54 -11.67 8.29
N ALA A 137 3.73 -12.03 7.81
CA ALA A 137 4.92 -11.18 7.85
C ALA A 137 4.94 -10.06 6.80
N ALA A 138 4.12 -10.18 5.75
CA ALA A 138 4.04 -9.18 4.69
C ALA A 138 3.47 -7.84 5.17
N ILE A 139 4.05 -6.74 4.68
CA ILE A 139 3.56 -5.38 4.95
C ILE A 139 2.52 -4.98 3.91
N SER A 140 1.63 -4.05 4.28
CA SER A 140 0.78 -3.37 3.30
C SER A 140 1.35 -2.00 2.91
N PRO A 141 1.92 -1.84 1.69
CA PRO A 141 2.36 -0.53 1.21
C PRO A 141 1.20 0.47 1.10
N ALA A 142 -0.03 0.01 0.86
CA ALA A 142 -1.21 0.86 0.76
C ALA A 142 -1.55 1.64 2.04
N VAL A 143 -1.12 1.15 3.21
CA VAL A 143 -1.33 1.82 4.50
C VAL A 143 -0.11 2.64 4.89
N VAL A 144 1.09 2.07 4.74
CA VAL A 144 2.34 2.70 5.19
C VAL A 144 2.75 3.87 4.28
N VAL A 145 2.65 3.71 2.96
CA VAL A 145 3.14 4.68 1.98
C VAL A 145 2.39 6.01 2.08
N PRO A 146 1.04 6.10 2.09
CA PRO A 146 0.36 7.39 2.16
C PRO A 146 0.74 8.20 3.41
N SER A 147 0.86 7.53 4.56
CA SER A 147 1.24 8.17 5.82
C SER A 147 2.67 8.71 5.77
N LEU A 148 3.62 7.95 5.21
CA LEU A 148 5.00 8.39 5.08
C LEU A 148 5.18 9.51 4.06
N LEU A 149 4.46 9.45 2.95
CA LEU A 149 4.48 10.54 1.96
C LEU A 149 3.92 11.83 2.55
N SER A 150 2.84 11.77 3.33
CA SER A 150 2.31 12.94 4.02
C SER A 150 3.31 13.53 5.03
N LEU A 151 4.03 12.68 5.77
CA LEU A 151 5.08 13.13 6.69
C LEU A 151 6.29 13.72 5.93
N GLN A 152 6.64 13.15 4.79
CA GLN A 152 7.69 13.65 3.89
C GLN A 152 7.33 15.02 3.33
N GLU A 153 6.09 15.23 2.89
CA GLU A 153 5.55 16.51 2.43
C GLU A 153 5.60 17.58 3.53
N GLN A 154 5.43 17.18 4.80
CA GLN A 154 5.58 18.05 5.98
C GLN A 154 7.05 18.28 6.40
N GLY A 155 8.02 17.66 5.73
CA GLY A 155 9.44 17.82 6.01
C GLY A 155 10.00 16.89 7.11
N TYR A 156 9.21 15.96 7.65
CA TYR A 156 9.67 15.04 8.69
C TYR A 156 10.54 13.91 8.12
N GLY A 157 11.73 13.70 8.71
CA GLY A 157 12.62 12.58 8.36
C GLY A 157 13.25 12.65 6.95
N VAL A 158 13.05 13.73 6.21
CA VAL A 158 13.55 13.92 4.83
C VAL A 158 15.07 14.01 4.78
N SER A 159 15.70 14.76 5.69
CA SER A 159 17.15 14.92 5.76
C SER A 159 17.89 13.59 5.98
N THR A 160 17.30 12.75 6.83
CA THR A 160 17.80 11.40 7.15
C THR A 160 17.43 10.38 6.07
N GLY A 161 16.30 10.57 5.39
CA GLY A 161 15.84 9.69 4.31
C GLY A 161 14.97 8.53 4.75
N ILE A 162 14.39 8.58 5.95
CA ILE A 162 13.63 7.47 6.55
C ILE A 162 12.35 7.16 5.76
N PRO A 163 11.53 8.16 5.34
CA PRO A 163 10.36 7.88 4.52
C PRO A 163 10.72 7.13 3.23
N SER A 164 11.75 7.59 2.51
CA SER A 164 12.22 6.93 1.29
C SER A 164 12.78 5.53 1.55
N LEU A 165 13.53 5.34 2.65
CA LEU A 165 14.00 4.02 3.08
C LEU A 165 12.84 3.04 3.25
N VAL A 166 11.81 3.42 4.01
CA VAL A 166 10.68 2.54 4.29
C VAL A 166 9.85 2.27 3.03
N VAL A 167 9.55 3.31 2.25
CA VAL A 167 8.79 3.19 0.98
C VAL A 167 9.52 2.28 -0.03
N ALA A 168 10.85 2.38 -0.14
CA ALA A 168 11.61 1.53 -1.05
C ALA A 168 11.81 0.10 -0.53
N SER A 169 11.80 -0.08 0.79
CA SER A 169 11.97 -1.41 1.41
C SER A 169 10.68 -2.23 1.41
N ALA A 170 9.50 -1.59 1.41
CA ALA A 170 8.22 -2.30 1.50
C ALA A 170 7.98 -3.27 0.33
N PRO A 171 8.17 -2.91 -0.96
CA PRO A 171 8.00 -3.89 -2.04
C PRO A 171 9.05 -5.01 -2.04
N LEU A 172 10.22 -4.81 -1.43
CA LEU A 172 11.22 -5.87 -1.25
C LEU A 172 10.78 -6.88 -0.17
N ASP A 173 10.13 -6.40 0.90
CA ASP A 173 9.48 -7.24 1.92
C ASP A 173 8.36 -8.09 1.30
N ASP A 174 7.55 -7.50 0.41
CA ASP A 174 6.49 -8.22 -0.33
C ASP A 174 7.07 -9.32 -1.22
N VAL A 175 8.12 -9.02 -2.01
CA VAL A 175 8.77 -10.03 -2.87
C VAL A 175 9.34 -11.18 -2.04
N LEU A 176 9.97 -10.87 -0.91
CA LEU A 176 10.51 -11.89 -0.02
C LEU A 176 9.41 -12.75 0.58
N SER A 177 8.30 -12.14 1.01
CA SER A 177 7.16 -12.83 1.59
C SER A 177 6.47 -13.75 0.57
N ILE A 178 6.22 -13.27 -0.65
CA ILE A 178 5.64 -14.05 -1.75
C ILE A 178 6.56 -15.21 -2.15
N ALA A 179 7.87 -14.95 -2.29
CA ALA A 179 8.82 -16.00 -2.62
C ALA A 179 8.94 -17.05 -1.52
N GLY A 180 8.99 -16.63 -0.25
CA GLY A 180 9.02 -17.52 0.91
C GLY A 180 7.78 -18.41 0.98
N PHE A 181 6.60 -17.83 0.81
CA PHE A 181 5.35 -18.58 0.68
C PHE A 181 5.40 -19.59 -0.48
N GLY A 182 5.86 -19.16 -1.66
CA GLY A 182 5.97 -20.01 -2.85
C GLY A 182 6.95 -21.18 -2.68
N ILE A 183 8.06 -20.98 -1.96
CA ILE A 183 8.99 -22.04 -1.60
C ILE A 183 8.30 -23.08 -0.70
N CYS A 184 7.63 -22.63 0.36
CA CYS A 184 6.93 -23.54 1.27
C CYS A 184 5.79 -24.30 0.57
N LEU A 185 5.07 -23.63 -0.33
CA LEU A 185 4.02 -24.25 -1.14
C LEU A 185 4.60 -25.27 -2.14
N GLY A 186 5.70 -24.94 -2.81
CA GLY A 186 6.37 -25.85 -3.74
C GLY A 186 6.85 -27.11 -3.04
N LEU A 187 7.46 -26.98 -1.87
CA LEU A 187 7.91 -28.10 -1.03
C LEU A 187 6.75 -28.93 -0.45
N SER A 188 5.55 -28.37 -0.30
CA SER A 188 4.39 -29.10 0.22
C SER A 188 3.61 -29.85 -0.87
N LEU A 189 3.63 -29.36 -2.11
CA LEU A 189 2.88 -29.94 -3.23
C LEU A 189 3.73 -30.78 -4.19
N THR A 190 5.03 -30.52 -4.31
CA THR A 190 5.91 -31.16 -5.30
C THR A 190 7.27 -31.53 -4.68
N GLU A 191 7.88 -32.64 -5.08
CA GLU A 191 9.30 -32.94 -4.81
C GLU A 191 10.24 -32.10 -5.71
N GLU A 192 9.94 -30.81 -5.91
CA GLU A 192 10.79 -29.94 -6.72
C GLU A 192 12.12 -29.65 -6.02
N ALA A 193 13.18 -29.53 -6.84
CA ALA A 193 14.51 -29.20 -6.32
C ALA A 193 14.48 -27.83 -5.62
N PRO A 194 14.81 -27.76 -4.31
CA PRO A 194 14.65 -26.55 -3.48
C PRO A 194 15.43 -25.33 -3.99
N ILE A 195 16.41 -25.56 -4.85
CA ILE A 195 17.30 -24.55 -5.42
C ILE A 195 16.56 -23.63 -6.41
N MET A 196 15.64 -24.16 -7.22
CA MET A 196 14.94 -23.36 -8.23
C MET A 196 13.94 -22.40 -7.55
N SER A 197 13.25 -22.87 -6.52
CA SER A 197 12.33 -22.05 -5.73
C SER A 197 13.07 -20.97 -4.93
N ALA A 198 14.27 -21.28 -4.40
CA ALA A 198 15.10 -20.31 -3.69
C ALA A 198 15.64 -19.19 -4.59
N LEU A 199 15.90 -19.47 -5.87
CA LEU A 199 16.36 -18.48 -6.85
C LEU A 199 15.26 -17.52 -7.34
N ARG A 200 13.98 -17.80 -7.01
CA ARG A 200 12.85 -16.98 -7.44
C ARG A 200 12.86 -15.57 -6.86
N ALA A 201 13.18 -15.40 -5.57
CA ALA A 201 13.16 -14.07 -4.95
C ALA A 201 14.21 -13.11 -5.56
N PRO A 202 15.50 -13.49 -5.69
CA PRO A 202 16.49 -12.65 -6.35
C PRO A 202 16.13 -12.37 -7.82
N LEU A 203 15.58 -13.36 -8.53
CA LEU A 203 15.14 -13.21 -9.92
C LEU A 203 14.01 -12.18 -10.04
N GLU A 204 13.01 -12.23 -9.17
CA GLU A 204 11.89 -11.27 -9.15
C GLU A 204 12.36 -9.84 -8.84
N ILE A 205 13.33 -9.69 -7.94
CA ILE A 205 13.92 -8.37 -7.66
C ILE A 205 14.62 -7.82 -8.90
N VAL A 206 15.45 -8.63 -9.56
CA VAL A 206 16.18 -8.22 -10.77
C VAL A 206 15.21 -7.90 -11.90
N LEU A 207 14.24 -8.79 -12.18
CA LEU A 207 13.23 -8.61 -13.23
C LEU A 207 12.38 -7.36 -12.97
N GLY A 208 11.92 -7.15 -11.74
CA GLY A 208 11.12 -5.99 -11.37
C GLY A 208 11.89 -4.69 -11.58
N LEU A 209 13.09 -4.58 -11.02
CA LEU A 209 13.93 -3.39 -11.19
C LEU A 209 14.31 -3.16 -12.65
N SER A 210 14.72 -4.20 -13.38
CA SER A 210 15.14 -4.06 -14.78
C SER A 210 13.98 -3.66 -15.69
N SER A 211 12.81 -4.29 -15.54
CA SER A 211 11.62 -3.98 -16.37
C SER A 211 11.07 -2.58 -16.07
N GLY A 212 11.00 -2.20 -14.80
CA GLY A 212 10.59 -0.85 -14.40
C GLY A 212 11.55 0.23 -14.89
N MET A 213 12.86 0.02 -14.75
CA MET A 213 13.87 0.95 -15.25
C MET A 213 13.91 1.05 -16.77
N PHE A 214 13.74 -0.09 -17.45
CA PHE A 214 13.61 -0.11 -18.91
C PHE A 214 12.37 0.66 -19.37
N GLY A 215 11.22 0.43 -18.73
CA GLY A 215 9.99 1.17 -18.99
C GLY A 215 10.14 2.67 -18.75
N ALA A 216 10.83 3.06 -17.66
CA ALA A 216 11.13 4.46 -17.38
C ALA A 216 12.03 5.08 -18.45
N ALA A 217 13.11 4.40 -18.84
CA ALA A 217 14.01 4.87 -19.88
C ALA A 217 13.28 5.04 -21.22
N LEU A 218 12.40 4.09 -21.58
CA LEU A 218 11.57 4.17 -22.76
C LEU A 218 10.68 5.42 -22.74
N LEU A 219 9.96 5.68 -21.64
CA LEU A 219 9.10 6.87 -21.52
C LEU A 219 9.90 8.17 -21.54
N VAL A 220 11.06 8.22 -20.90
CA VAL A 220 11.91 9.43 -20.87
C VAL A 220 12.48 9.73 -22.26
N VAL A 221 12.83 8.70 -23.05
CA VAL A 221 13.31 8.87 -24.43
C VAL A 221 12.18 9.26 -25.38
N LEU A 222 10.99 8.65 -25.25
CA LEU A 222 9.83 8.97 -26.08
C LEU A 222 9.23 10.34 -25.75
N MET A 223 9.30 10.75 -24.48
CA MET A 223 8.70 11.99 -23.97
C MET A 223 9.70 12.79 -23.12
N PRO A 224 10.74 13.39 -23.73
CA PRO A 224 11.76 14.12 -22.98
C PRO A 224 11.21 15.39 -22.30
N ALA A 225 11.84 15.77 -21.18
CA ALA A 225 11.41 16.89 -20.33
C ALA A 225 11.74 18.27 -20.91
N SER A 226 12.90 18.40 -21.56
CA SER A 226 13.45 19.69 -21.97
C SER A 226 12.82 20.20 -23.26
N LYS A 227 12.38 21.47 -23.27
CA LYS A 227 11.85 22.16 -24.46
C LYS A 227 12.82 22.17 -25.65
N ASP A 228 14.13 22.11 -25.39
CA ASP A 228 15.17 22.07 -26.43
C ASP A 228 15.33 20.69 -27.08
N LYS A 229 14.90 19.63 -26.38
CA LYS A 229 14.94 18.23 -26.85
C LYS A 229 13.57 17.68 -27.22
N ALA A 230 12.50 18.35 -26.80
CA ALA A 230 11.14 18.00 -27.15
C ALA A 230 10.86 18.46 -28.59
N PRO A 231 10.30 17.59 -29.45
CA PRO A 231 9.83 18.04 -30.76
C PRO A 231 8.83 19.20 -30.58
N ALA A 232 8.80 20.13 -31.54
CA ALA A 232 7.82 21.21 -31.53
C ALA A 232 6.40 20.63 -31.49
N GLY A 233 5.67 20.82 -30.39
CA GLY A 233 4.42 20.11 -30.11
C GLY A 233 4.56 18.86 -29.22
N GLY A 234 5.63 18.78 -28.42
CA GLY A 234 5.91 17.66 -27.53
C GLY A 234 4.76 17.28 -26.59
N PRO A 235 4.78 16.04 -26.07
CA PRO A 235 3.64 15.44 -25.39
C PRO A 235 3.23 16.26 -24.16
N GLY A 236 1.93 16.55 -24.08
CA GLY A 236 1.34 17.28 -22.97
C GLY A 236 1.40 16.48 -21.66
N ARG A 237 1.07 17.16 -20.55
CA ARG A 237 0.94 16.54 -19.22
C ARG A 237 0.05 15.30 -19.23
N GLU A 238 -1.04 15.34 -19.99
CA GLU A 238 -2.03 14.27 -20.09
C GLU A 238 -1.47 13.03 -20.78
N GLU A 239 -0.74 13.21 -21.89
CA GLU A 239 -0.11 12.10 -22.61
C GLU A 239 0.99 11.42 -21.77
N ARG A 240 1.78 12.21 -21.04
CA ARG A 240 2.76 11.69 -20.08
C ARG A 240 2.10 10.91 -18.95
N LEU A 241 0.99 11.40 -18.41
CA LEU A 241 0.23 10.70 -17.38
C LEU A 241 -0.39 9.39 -17.90
N LEU A 242 -1.04 9.44 -19.07
CA LEU A 242 -1.71 8.28 -19.67
C LEU A 242 -0.71 7.20 -20.07
N SER A 243 0.43 7.58 -20.65
CA SER A 243 1.50 6.63 -20.99
C SER A 243 2.15 6.03 -19.75
N LEU A 244 2.40 6.83 -18.72
CA LEU A 244 2.92 6.34 -17.44
C LEU A 244 1.96 5.35 -16.78
N LEU A 245 0.67 5.72 -16.67
CA LEU A 245 -0.34 4.87 -16.06
C LEU A 245 -0.57 3.59 -16.88
N GLY A 246 -0.65 3.70 -18.21
CA GLY A 246 -0.79 2.57 -19.12
C GLY A 246 0.37 1.58 -18.99
N LEU A 247 1.61 2.07 -18.93
CA LEU A 247 2.78 1.22 -18.76
C LEU A 247 2.87 0.62 -17.35
N ALA A 248 2.50 1.37 -16.31
CA ALA A 248 2.44 0.89 -14.94
C ALA A 248 1.40 -0.24 -14.77
N LEU A 249 0.20 -0.07 -15.32
CA LEU A 249 -0.83 -1.12 -15.30
C LEU A 249 -0.41 -2.33 -16.14
N THR A 250 0.10 -2.11 -17.36
CA THR A 250 0.51 -3.22 -18.24
C THR A 250 1.65 -4.03 -17.63
N SER A 251 2.65 -3.37 -17.04
CA SER A 251 3.74 -4.06 -16.35
C SER A 251 3.25 -4.83 -15.13
N ALA A 252 2.37 -4.25 -14.31
CA ALA A 252 1.86 -4.91 -13.12
C ALA A 252 0.98 -6.13 -13.42
N PHE A 253 0.02 -6.00 -14.34
CA PHE A 253 -0.84 -7.10 -14.76
C PHE A 253 -0.09 -8.14 -15.61
N GLY A 254 0.84 -7.70 -16.46
CA GLY A 254 1.65 -8.59 -17.29
C GLY A 254 2.58 -9.47 -16.46
N LEU A 255 3.34 -8.88 -15.52
CA LEU A 255 4.21 -9.63 -14.61
C LEU A 255 3.40 -10.49 -13.63
N GLY A 256 2.25 -9.99 -13.15
CA GLY A 256 1.34 -10.76 -12.31
C GLY A 256 0.82 -12.02 -13.00
N GLN A 257 0.34 -11.92 -14.25
CA GLN A 257 -0.11 -13.09 -15.03
C GLN A 257 1.02 -14.04 -15.41
N ALA A 258 2.25 -13.54 -15.55
CA ALA A 258 3.44 -14.37 -15.74
C ALA A 258 3.90 -15.11 -14.46
N GLY A 259 3.23 -14.90 -13.33
CA GLY A 259 3.55 -15.52 -12.04
C GLY A 259 4.64 -14.81 -11.24
N PHE A 260 5.03 -13.59 -11.63
CA PHE A 260 6.05 -12.79 -10.93
C PHE A 260 5.41 -11.58 -10.21
N SER A 261 4.50 -11.86 -9.28
CA SER A 261 3.73 -10.85 -8.57
C SER A 261 4.58 -9.91 -7.71
N GLY A 262 5.69 -10.38 -7.15
CA GLY A 262 6.65 -9.53 -6.44
C GLY A 262 7.39 -8.58 -7.40
N ALA A 263 7.81 -9.09 -8.56
CA ALA A 263 8.43 -8.28 -9.61
C ALA A 263 7.50 -7.16 -10.11
N ALA A 264 6.18 -7.41 -10.17
CA ALA A 264 5.18 -6.43 -10.59
C ALA A 264 5.21 -5.16 -9.72
N ALA A 265 5.20 -5.31 -8.39
CA ALA A 265 5.22 -4.19 -7.45
C ALA A 265 6.52 -3.37 -7.56
N LEU A 266 7.68 -4.07 -7.62
CA LEU A 266 8.98 -3.43 -7.81
C LEU A 266 9.11 -2.72 -9.16
N ALA A 267 8.55 -3.29 -10.23
CA ALA A 267 8.57 -2.69 -11.56
C ALA A 267 7.84 -1.35 -11.58
N VAL A 268 6.67 -1.27 -10.95
CA VAL A 268 5.90 -0.01 -10.87
C VAL A 268 6.61 1.04 -10.01
N LEU A 269 7.16 0.63 -8.86
CA LEU A 269 7.94 1.54 -8.00
C LEU A 269 9.16 2.09 -8.75
N ALA A 270 9.92 1.19 -9.40
CA ALA A 270 11.09 1.55 -10.19
C ALA A 270 10.70 2.45 -11.37
N LEU A 271 9.62 2.13 -12.10
CA LEU A 271 9.10 2.95 -13.18
C LEU A 271 8.84 4.40 -12.71
N GLY A 272 8.11 4.58 -11.61
CA GLY A 272 7.84 5.91 -11.03
C GLY A 272 9.12 6.65 -10.64
N ALA A 273 10.06 5.95 -10.00
CA ALA A 273 11.37 6.50 -9.61
C ALA A 273 12.23 6.93 -10.80
N GLY A 274 12.26 6.13 -11.88
CA GLY A 274 13.04 6.43 -13.07
C GLY A 274 12.48 7.60 -13.86
N VAL A 275 11.14 7.63 -13.99
CA VAL A 275 10.43 8.71 -14.68
C VAL A 275 10.55 10.02 -13.91
N ALA A 276 10.42 10.01 -12.58
CA ALA A 276 10.62 11.21 -11.77
C ALA A 276 12.04 11.79 -11.90
N ARG A 277 13.06 10.93 -12.02
CA ARG A 277 14.43 11.37 -12.32
C ARG A 277 14.58 11.92 -13.74
N GLY A 278 14.01 11.26 -14.74
CA GLY A 278 14.20 11.65 -16.14
C GLY A 278 13.38 12.86 -16.57
N TRP A 279 12.24 13.10 -15.92
CA TRP A 279 11.38 14.27 -16.17
C TRP A 279 11.67 15.47 -15.27
N GLU A 280 12.44 15.29 -14.19
CA GLU A 280 12.84 16.35 -13.28
C GLU A 280 11.63 17.19 -12.81
N GLU A 281 11.63 18.50 -13.10
CA GLU A 281 10.55 19.42 -12.72
C GLU A 281 9.20 19.09 -13.37
N GLU A 282 9.21 18.51 -14.58
CA GLU A 282 8.01 18.11 -15.31
C GLU A 282 7.31 16.88 -14.67
N ALA A 283 8.00 16.16 -13.77
CA ALA A 283 7.40 15.05 -13.02
C ALA A 283 6.42 15.54 -11.95
N LYS A 284 6.64 16.72 -11.36
CA LYS A 284 5.81 17.28 -10.28
C LYS A 284 4.33 17.41 -10.65
N PRO A 285 3.95 18.03 -11.78
CA PRO A 285 2.54 18.12 -12.16
C PRO A 285 1.92 16.74 -12.46
N VAL A 286 2.69 15.77 -12.96
CA VAL A 286 2.20 14.39 -13.17
C VAL A 286 1.96 13.69 -11.83
N ALA A 287 2.92 13.77 -10.91
CA ALA A 287 2.82 13.20 -9.55
C ALA A 287 1.62 13.75 -8.77
N ALA A 288 1.30 15.04 -8.96
CA ALA A 288 0.12 15.66 -8.37
C ALA A 288 -1.19 15.02 -8.86
N VAL A 289 -1.30 14.69 -10.17
CA VAL A 289 -2.50 14.00 -10.68
C VAL A 289 -2.57 12.56 -10.17
N VAL A 290 -1.44 11.84 -10.13
CA VAL A 290 -1.38 10.48 -9.58
C VAL A 290 -1.81 10.49 -8.11
N THR A 291 -1.39 11.49 -7.34
CA THR A 291 -1.80 11.68 -5.93
C THR A 291 -3.29 11.94 -5.80
N GLU A 292 -3.86 12.76 -6.68
CA GLU A 292 -5.30 13.04 -6.70
C GLU A 292 -6.12 11.79 -7.07
N LEU A 293 -5.67 11.05 -8.09
CA LEU A 293 -6.30 9.80 -8.51
C LEU A 293 -6.26 8.74 -7.41
N TRP A 294 -5.14 8.64 -6.69
CA TRP A 294 -5.04 7.80 -5.51
C TRP A 294 -6.04 8.23 -4.43
N THR A 295 -6.01 9.50 -4.04
CA THR A 295 -6.75 9.99 -2.86
C THR A 295 -8.26 10.00 -3.07
N ARG A 296 -8.74 10.40 -4.27
CA ARG A 296 -10.18 10.49 -4.56
C ARG A 296 -10.81 9.19 -5.01
N LEU A 297 -10.06 8.33 -5.71
CA LEU A 297 -10.65 7.15 -6.36
C LEU A 297 -10.09 5.86 -5.77
N ALA A 298 -8.78 5.64 -5.89
CA ALA A 298 -8.19 4.33 -5.60
C ALA A 298 -8.22 3.97 -4.11
N GLN A 299 -7.91 4.92 -3.23
CA GLN A 299 -7.85 4.71 -1.79
C GLN A 299 -9.22 4.34 -1.20
N PRO A 300 -10.32 5.10 -1.44
CA PRO A 300 -11.65 4.70 -0.99
C PRO A 300 -12.09 3.33 -1.53
N LEU A 301 -11.85 3.05 -2.81
CA LEU A 301 -12.22 1.76 -3.42
C LEU A 301 -11.43 0.60 -2.83
N LEU A 302 -10.12 0.77 -2.66
CA LEU A 302 -9.24 -0.25 -2.08
C LEU A 302 -9.70 -0.63 -0.68
N PHE A 303 -9.80 0.35 0.23
CA PHE A 303 -10.11 0.07 1.63
C PHE A 303 -11.56 -0.40 1.82
N SER A 304 -12.51 0.08 1.02
CA SER A 304 -13.88 -0.43 1.08
C SER A 304 -14.00 -1.86 0.56
N LEU A 305 -13.33 -2.23 -0.54
CA LEU A 305 -13.31 -3.61 -1.04
C LEU A 305 -12.61 -4.56 -0.07
N VAL A 306 -11.52 -4.12 0.57
CA VAL A 306 -10.84 -4.89 1.61
C VAL A 306 -11.74 -5.11 2.81
N GLY A 307 -12.43 -4.07 3.28
CA GLY A 307 -13.40 -4.21 4.37
C GLY A 307 -14.52 -5.18 4.01
N ALA A 308 -15.06 -5.08 2.80
CA ALA A 308 -16.15 -5.95 2.33
C ALA A 308 -15.74 -7.42 2.18
N SER A 309 -14.45 -7.71 1.99
CA SER A 309 -13.94 -9.08 1.88
C SER A 309 -13.85 -9.83 3.21
N VAL A 310 -14.00 -9.14 4.35
CA VAL A 310 -13.97 -9.76 5.67
C VAL A 310 -15.34 -10.37 5.97
N ASP A 311 -15.43 -11.70 6.04
CA ASP A 311 -16.65 -12.41 6.43
C ASP A 311 -16.57 -12.88 7.89
N VAL A 312 -17.38 -12.27 8.76
CA VAL A 312 -17.43 -12.61 10.19
C VAL A 312 -17.95 -14.03 10.43
N ARG A 313 -18.71 -14.60 9.50
CA ARG A 313 -19.28 -15.95 9.63
C ARG A 313 -18.21 -17.05 9.60
N THR A 314 -17.04 -16.73 9.04
CA THR A 314 -15.89 -17.66 8.95
C THR A 314 -14.98 -17.61 10.18
N LEU A 315 -15.18 -16.64 11.08
CA LEU A 315 -14.37 -16.46 12.29
C LEU A 315 -14.90 -17.36 13.41
N GLU A 316 -14.33 -18.56 13.54
CA GLU A 316 -14.56 -19.40 14.71
C GLU A 316 -13.89 -18.78 15.95
N SER A 317 -14.64 -18.68 17.05
CA SER A 317 -14.17 -18.07 18.30
C SER A 317 -12.94 -18.78 18.90
N ASN A 318 -12.79 -20.07 18.63
CA ASN A 318 -11.66 -20.89 19.09
C ASN A 318 -10.34 -20.52 18.40
N ILE A 319 -10.40 -20.13 17.12
CA ILE A 319 -9.21 -19.77 16.32
C ILE A 319 -8.81 -18.32 16.56
N LEU A 320 -9.75 -17.47 16.99
CA LEU A 320 -9.54 -16.04 17.21
C LEU A 320 -8.41 -15.77 18.22
N GLY A 321 -8.38 -16.52 19.33
CA GLY A 321 -7.37 -16.38 20.39
C GLY A 321 -5.96 -16.75 19.90
N SER A 322 -5.83 -17.90 19.25
CA SER A 322 -4.56 -18.36 18.68
C SER A 322 -4.07 -17.43 17.57
N GLY A 323 -4.96 -16.95 16.70
CA GLY A 323 -4.64 -15.97 15.67
C GLY A 323 -4.12 -14.66 16.25
N LEU A 324 -4.77 -14.12 17.29
CA LEU A 324 -4.32 -12.91 17.97
C LEU A 324 -2.94 -13.11 18.63
N ALA A 325 -2.70 -14.26 19.25
CA ALA A 325 -1.41 -14.59 19.84
C ALA A 325 -0.28 -14.65 18.79
N ILE A 326 -0.53 -15.27 17.63
CA ILE A 326 0.40 -15.29 16.49
C ILE A 326 0.70 -13.88 16.00
N LEU A 327 -0.34 -13.04 15.82
CA LEU A 327 -0.19 -11.67 15.33
C LEU A 327 0.61 -10.77 16.29
N LEU A 328 0.33 -10.85 17.59
CA LEU A 328 1.01 -10.06 18.62
C LEU A 328 2.44 -10.55 18.84
N GLY A 329 2.65 -11.86 18.93
CA GLY A 329 3.98 -12.46 19.09
C GLY A 329 4.89 -12.16 17.90
N GLY A 330 4.40 -12.38 16.67
CA GLY A 330 5.12 -12.02 15.45
C GLY A 330 5.40 -10.52 15.35
N GLY A 331 4.42 -9.67 15.66
CA GLY A 331 4.57 -8.21 15.63
C GLY A 331 5.59 -7.68 16.65
N ALA A 332 5.67 -8.26 17.84
CA ALA A 332 6.66 -7.88 18.85
C ALA A 332 8.09 -8.21 18.37
N VAL A 333 8.30 -9.38 17.78
CA VAL A 333 9.59 -9.76 17.19
C VAL A 333 9.93 -8.89 15.98
N ARG A 334 8.94 -8.59 15.13
CA ARG A 334 9.09 -7.67 13.99
C ARG A 334 9.60 -6.31 14.43
N PHE A 335 9.00 -5.74 15.48
CA PHE A 335 9.40 -4.45 16.02
C PHE A 335 10.86 -4.46 16.50
N ALA A 336 11.25 -5.48 17.26
CA ALA A 336 12.63 -5.63 17.73
C ALA A 336 13.62 -5.82 16.56
N ALA A 337 13.26 -6.66 15.58
CA ALA A 337 14.07 -6.91 14.40
C ALA A 337 14.19 -5.66 13.51
N ALA A 338 13.16 -4.83 13.37
CA ALA A 338 13.20 -3.57 12.63
C ALA A 338 14.11 -2.53 13.31
N ALA A 339 14.06 -2.42 14.65
CA ALA A 339 14.96 -1.57 15.42
C ALA A 339 16.43 -2.06 15.32
N ALA A 340 16.66 -3.37 15.30
CA ALA A 340 17.99 -3.95 15.07
C ALA A 340 18.47 -3.73 13.62
N ALA A 341 17.58 -3.91 12.64
CA ALA A 341 17.84 -3.73 11.20
C ALA A 341 18.11 -2.27 10.81
N THR A 342 17.85 -1.32 11.68
CA THR A 342 18.22 0.10 11.51
C THR A 342 19.43 0.50 12.35
N SER A 343 19.93 -0.38 13.22
CA SER A 343 21.12 -0.13 14.03
C SER A 343 22.40 -0.34 13.21
N GLY A 344 23.30 0.65 13.18
CA GLY A 344 24.62 0.54 12.51
C GLY A 344 24.99 1.68 11.56
N ARG A 345 24.13 2.67 11.33
CA ARG A 345 24.48 3.91 10.61
C ARG A 345 23.79 5.05 11.33
N ASN A 346 24.53 6.06 11.80
CA ASN A 346 24.19 7.40 12.35
C ASN A 346 22.72 7.83 12.56
N LEU A 347 21.79 6.90 12.77
CA LEU A 347 20.38 7.09 13.04
C LEU A 347 20.24 7.20 14.55
N ARG A 348 19.55 8.25 14.98
CA ARG A 348 19.22 8.49 16.38
C ARG A 348 18.25 7.41 16.87
N CYS A 349 18.19 7.20 18.19
CA CYS A 349 17.24 6.24 18.76
C CYS A 349 15.79 6.57 18.41
N GLU A 350 15.44 7.84 18.33
CA GLU A 350 14.12 8.33 17.90
C GLU A 350 13.78 7.88 16.47
N GLU A 351 14.77 7.95 15.56
CA GLU A 351 14.63 7.57 14.15
C GLU A 351 14.48 6.05 13.98
N LYS A 352 15.20 5.28 14.79
CA LYS A 352 15.06 3.81 14.84
C LYS A 352 13.68 3.42 15.34
N LEU A 353 13.21 4.07 16.42
CA LEU A 353 11.89 3.84 16.97
C LEU A 353 10.80 4.21 15.97
N PHE A 354 10.92 5.36 15.32
CA PHE A 354 10.01 5.79 14.26
C PHE A 354 9.98 4.79 13.10
N THR A 355 11.15 4.32 12.65
CA THR A 355 11.22 3.31 11.58
C THR A 355 10.57 2.01 12.00
N ALA A 356 10.81 1.53 13.22
CA ALA A 356 10.19 0.32 13.74
C ALA A 356 8.67 0.45 13.84
N ILE A 357 8.14 1.59 14.29
CA ILE A 357 6.71 1.88 14.33
C ILE A 357 6.11 1.95 12.92
N ALA A 358 6.79 2.62 11.99
CA ALA A 358 6.35 2.71 10.59
C ALA A 358 6.34 1.35 9.88
N TRP A 359 7.12 0.39 10.39
CA TRP A 359 7.22 -0.98 9.87
C TRP A 359 6.18 -1.95 10.47
N MET A 360 5.38 -1.51 11.44
CA MET A 360 4.34 -2.31 12.11
C MET A 360 3.01 -2.48 11.36
N PRO A 361 2.55 -1.57 10.46
CA PRO A 361 1.23 -1.71 9.87
C PRO A 361 1.08 -3.01 9.09
N LYS A 362 0.23 -3.90 9.62
CA LYS A 362 -0.19 -5.13 8.96
C LYS A 362 -1.45 -4.87 8.16
N ALA A 363 -1.47 -5.31 6.91
CA ALA A 363 -2.73 -5.60 6.22
C ALA A 363 -2.50 -6.82 5.32
N ALA A 364 -3.56 -7.59 5.09
CA ALA A 364 -3.51 -8.78 4.25
C ALA A 364 -2.88 -8.45 2.88
N LEU A 365 -2.05 -9.36 2.36
CA LEU A 365 -1.59 -9.33 0.98
C LEU A 365 -2.82 -9.22 0.07
N LEU A 366 -2.91 -8.12 -0.69
CA LEU A 366 -4.08 -7.79 -1.51
C LEU A 366 -4.08 -8.47 -2.88
N GLN A 367 -3.29 -9.53 -3.04
CA GLN A 367 -3.08 -10.26 -4.30
C GLN A 367 -3.75 -11.62 -4.25
#